data_AF-A0A6L6HR99-F1
#
_entry.id   AF-A0A6L6HR99-F1
#
_cell.length_a   1.000
_cell.length_b   1.000
_cell.length_c   1.000
_cell.angle_alpha   90.00
_cell.angle_beta   90.00
_cell.angle_gamma   90.00
#
_symmetry.space_group_name_H-M   'P 1'
#
loop_
_entity.id
_entity.type
_entity.pdbx_description
1 polymer ?
#
loop_
_entity_poly.entity_id
_entity_poly.type
_entity_poly.pdbx_seq_one_letter_code
_entity_poly.pdbx_strand_id
1 'polypeptide(L)'
;MMALANGIVTAFEDFLNDPAGVLSGDAANTDRRMASDDDLADPALAYLSDSALPDPGKGCIIGVIDDGIPFVHQCFTLPGHVSRMASVWMQDARFRPGVGDDLPSGAEWRGAELSALLAGAASGETRNEDAIYRLTGAVDLTRPGPPSGAFETGHGAAVAPLAAGFDPADPQARNHPVIAVCLPPRIIADSMGVLAPVPILTGMLFIIHRARRLCRFIEARRGLSTGDVRLPVVINLSLGLTAGPRDGSTLLERFMDAVSATQAADLGPVQFVLPMGNHRQSRLRARLRRGQQVGWRLPPDDTTINAIEIWGPPHDHPPKGALQVTLTLPGHAPATTAFTLPWQFSVLSDGKGMPLARAYYTPHLLPDGRWRDGIAVIATPTCPERLGEPFAPPGEWRVEIAGSHGDAIYDVTAQRDEVIRGFRRGARQSWFRDPAYRSHTEAGFPILTDAQNGGDPLVIRKGTVNSYATGSRTLRAGAIYRHTEQDTAYGALLNDGQPGDCLAPVDRSVNSDSMIVRGRGSGSFALASGTSLAAPQLARWLAVQLSGGAALEGRQAIRNQAQQQFGTQGQPPILPLAAHFRDF
;
A
#
# COMPACT_ATOMS: atom_id res chain seq x y z
N MET A 1 9.11 -7.73 21.37
CA MET A 1 8.00 -6.76 21.45
C MET A 1 8.47 -5.35 21.82
N MET A 2 9.29 -5.14 22.87
CA MET A 2 9.77 -3.80 23.27
C MET A 2 10.41 -2.97 22.13
N ALA A 3 11.26 -3.56 21.29
CA ALA A 3 11.87 -2.82 20.16
C ALA A 3 10.86 -2.38 19.08
N LEU A 4 9.82 -3.19 18.84
CA LEU A 4 8.73 -2.82 17.93
C LEU A 4 7.85 -1.73 18.56
N ALA A 5 7.53 -1.86 19.85
CA ALA A 5 6.76 -0.87 20.58
C ALA A 5 7.47 0.50 20.61
N ASN A 6 8.78 0.54 20.90
CA ASN A 6 9.56 1.77 20.85
C ASN A 6 9.60 2.37 19.42
N GLY A 7 9.80 1.53 18.39
CA GLY A 7 9.77 2.00 17.00
C GLY A 7 8.41 2.56 16.58
N ILE A 8 7.31 1.99 17.07
CA ILE A 8 5.94 2.52 16.85
C ILE A 8 5.76 3.85 17.58
N VAL A 9 6.22 3.97 18.83
CA VAL A 9 6.11 5.22 19.60
C VAL A 9 6.90 6.35 18.94
N THR A 10 8.15 6.10 18.53
CA THR A 10 8.95 7.10 17.81
C THR A 10 8.33 7.47 16.46
N ALA A 11 7.86 6.48 15.68
CA ALA A 11 7.13 6.74 14.44
C ALA A 11 5.87 7.58 14.68
N PHE A 12 5.18 7.34 15.79
CA PHE A 12 4.04 8.15 16.19
C PHE A 12 4.50 9.57 16.49
N GLU A 13 5.48 9.78 17.36
CA GLU A 13 6.05 11.10 17.66
C GLU A 13 6.47 11.88 16.40
N ASP A 14 7.10 11.22 15.43
CA ASP A 14 7.48 11.82 14.14
C ASP A 14 6.27 12.24 13.30
N PHE A 15 5.19 11.44 13.27
CA PHE A 15 3.93 11.83 12.63
C PHE A 15 3.34 13.10 13.24
N LEU A 16 3.41 13.19 14.58
CA LEU A 16 2.79 14.27 15.35
C LEU A 16 3.56 15.58 15.20
N ASN A 17 4.88 15.49 15.10
CA ASN A 17 5.76 16.63 14.87
C ASN A 17 5.75 17.06 13.39
N ASP A 18 5.28 16.18 12.49
CA ASP A 18 5.21 16.33 11.04
C ASP A 18 6.36 17.17 10.43
N PRO A 19 7.63 16.80 10.68
CA PRO A 19 8.77 17.59 10.18
C PRO A 19 8.81 17.62 8.64
N ALA A 20 8.13 16.68 7.99
CA ALA A 20 8.05 16.57 6.53
C ALA A 20 6.88 17.38 5.92
N GLY A 21 5.99 17.97 6.73
CA GLY A 21 4.82 18.71 6.25
C GLY A 21 3.88 17.86 5.41
N VAL A 22 3.67 16.59 5.82
CA VAL A 22 2.73 15.64 5.22
C VAL A 22 1.29 16.11 5.39
N LEU A 23 0.99 16.73 6.53
CA LEU A 23 -0.32 17.19 6.93
C LEU A 23 -0.48 18.69 6.66
N SER A 24 -1.72 19.10 6.43
CA SER A 24 -2.15 20.48 6.36
C SER A 24 -2.06 21.11 7.75
N GLY A 25 -1.70 22.40 7.84
CA GLY A 25 -1.45 23.07 9.13
C GLY A 25 -2.64 23.10 10.09
N ASP A 26 -3.88 23.00 9.58
CA ASP A 26 -5.11 22.93 10.38
C ASP A 26 -5.61 21.50 10.62
N ALA A 27 -4.85 20.49 10.20
CA ALA A 27 -5.19 19.08 10.41
C ALA A 27 -4.74 18.58 11.80
N ALA A 28 -3.75 19.23 12.43
CA ALA A 28 -3.18 18.76 13.69
C ALA A 28 -4.18 18.87 14.86
N ASN A 29 -4.27 17.81 15.66
CA ASN A 29 -4.95 17.87 16.96
C ASN A 29 -3.99 18.38 18.04
N THR A 30 -4.26 19.57 18.57
CA THR A 30 -3.45 20.22 19.61
C THR A 30 -3.89 19.92 21.05
N ASP A 31 -5.07 19.33 21.25
CA ASP A 31 -5.64 18.98 22.58
C ASP A 31 -6.07 17.51 22.59
N ARG A 32 -5.07 16.61 22.50
CA ARG A 32 -5.33 15.17 22.43
C ARG A 32 -5.84 14.64 23.74
N ARG A 33 -6.95 13.92 23.67
CA ARG A 33 -7.57 13.27 24.83
C ARG A 33 -7.42 11.77 24.71
N MET A 34 -7.24 11.09 25.84
CA MET A 34 -7.37 9.63 25.84
C MET A 34 -8.82 9.26 25.56
N ALA A 35 -9.03 8.26 24.70
CA ALA A 35 -10.37 7.72 24.45
C ALA A 35 -10.99 7.23 25.77
N SER A 36 -12.20 7.71 26.10
CA SER A 36 -13.03 7.22 27.21
C SER A 36 -14.16 6.34 26.70
N ASP A 37 -14.76 5.52 27.55
CA ASP A 37 -15.90 4.67 27.18
C ASP A 37 -17.23 5.43 27.06
N ASP A 38 -17.22 6.75 27.29
CA ASP A 38 -18.42 7.59 27.22
C ASP A 38 -19.05 7.61 25.81
N ASP A 39 -18.24 7.42 24.76
CA ASP A 39 -18.74 7.38 23.37
C ASP A 39 -19.61 6.15 23.08
N LEU A 40 -19.53 5.09 23.90
CA LEU A 40 -20.31 3.87 23.69
C LEU A 40 -21.78 4.07 24.04
N ALA A 41 -22.06 5.03 24.92
CA ALA A 41 -23.40 5.37 25.38
C ALA A 41 -24.02 6.56 24.63
N ASP A 42 -23.20 7.43 24.03
CA ASP A 42 -23.68 8.62 23.31
C ASP A 42 -24.23 8.26 21.91
N PRO A 43 -25.54 8.46 21.65
CA PRO A 43 -26.11 8.24 20.32
C PRO A 43 -25.48 9.10 19.22
N ALA A 44 -24.95 10.28 19.54
CA ALA A 44 -24.29 11.16 18.58
C ALA A 44 -22.91 10.62 18.15
N LEU A 45 -22.30 9.75 18.95
CA LEU A 45 -20.99 9.13 18.70
C LEU A 45 -21.12 7.68 18.24
N ALA A 46 -22.34 7.22 17.94
CA ALA A 46 -22.62 5.85 17.54
C ALA A 46 -21.87 5.46 16.26
N TYR A 47 -21.14 4.34 16.33
CA TYR A 47 -20.39 3.78 15.20
C TYR A 47 -21.30 3.42 14.03
N LEU A 48 -22.47 2.84 14.32
CA LEU A 48 -23.48 2.46 13.33
C LEU A 48 -24.87 2.71 13.92
N SER A 49 -25.86 2.93 13.05
CA SER A 49 -27.27 2.84 13.44
C SER A 49 -27.64 1.40 13.80
N ASP A 50 -28.64 1.22 14.68
CA ASP A 50 -29.05 -0.12 15.16
C ASP A 50 -29.45 -1.08 14.03
N SER A 51 -30.03 -0.57 12.94
CA SER A 51 -30.38 -1.33 11.73
C SER A 51 -29.16 -1.82 10.93
N ALA A 52 -28.02 -1.15 11.08
CA ALA A 52 -26.76 -1.49 10.41
C ALA A 52 -25.83 -2.37 11.27
N LEU A 53 -26.13 -2.58 12.55
CA LEU A 53 -25.29 -3.43 13.41
C LEU A 53 -25.23 -4.86 12.87
N PRO A 54 -24.04 -5.44 12.66
CA PRO A 54 -23.91 -6.82 12.19
C PRO A 54 -24.46 -7.80 13.23
N ASP A 55 -24.70 -9.04 12.80
CA ASP A 55 -24.89 -10.16 13.72
C ASP A 55 -23.57 -10.44 14.48
N PRO A 56 -23.57 -10.44 15.82
CA PRO A 56 -22.41 -10.77 16.65
C PRO A 56 -21.61 -12.01 16.22
N GLY A 57 -22.29 -13.05 15.74
CA GLY A 57 -21.66 -14.33 15.37
C GLY A 57 -21.32 -14.47 13.89
N LYS A 58 -21.70 -13.49 13.05
CA LYS A 58 -21.51 -13.55 11.59
C LYS A 58 -20.87 -12.28 11.01
N GLY A 59 -20.57 -11.28 11.82
CA GLY A 59 -19.95 -10.04 11.34
C GLY A 59 -18.48 -10.24 10.96
N CYS A 60 -18.02 -9.57 9.90
CA CYS A 60 -16.61 -9.41 9.57
C CYS A 60 -16.36 -7.96 9.15
N ILE A 61 -15.41 -7.29 9.79
CA ILE A 61 -15.07 -5.90 9.49
C ILE A 61 -14.15 -5.87 8.26
N ILE A 62 -14.44 -4.97 7.32
CA ILE A 62 -13.56 -4.71 6.18
C ILE A 62 -12.88 -3.36 6.40
N GLY A 63 -11.56 -3.42 6.61
CA GLY A 63 -10.69 -2.25 6.69
C GLY A 63 -10.20 -1.83 5.30
N VAL A 64 -10.24 -0.54 4.98
CA VAL A 64 -9.65 -0.02 3.73
C VAL A 64 -8.75 1.16 4.03
N ILE A 65 -7.47 1.07 3.63
CA ILE A 65 -6.51 2.17 3.69
C ILE A 65 -6.14 2.55 2.27
N ASP A 66 -6.56 3.75 1.85
CA ASP A 66 -6.34 4.25 0.50
C ASP A 66 -6.51 5.78 0.47
N ASP A 67 -6.57 6.41 -0.71
CA ASP A 67 -6.86 7.83 -0.86
C ASP A 67 -8.21 8.09 -1.52
N GLY A 68 -8.87 9.18 -1.14
CA GLY A 68 -10.15 9.56 -1.78
C GLY A 68 -11.23 8.47 -1.71
N ILE A 69 -11.31 7.72 -0.60
CA ILE A 69 -12.32 6.68 -0.40
C ILE A 69 -13.73 7.31 -0.46
N PRO A 70 -14.64 6.79 -1.29
CA PRO A 70 -15.96 7.38 -1.46
C PRO A 70 -16.94 6.86 -0.40
N PHE A 71 -16.73 7.27 0.85
CA PHE A 71 -17.40 6.70 2.02
C PHE A 71 -18.92 6.90 2.08
N VAL A 72 -19.52 7.76 1.23
CA VAL A 72 -20.98 7.89 1.10
C VAL A 72 -21.57 7.23 -0.15
N HIS A 73 -20.75 6.51 -0.92
CA HIS A 73 -21.22 5.79 -2.11
C HIS A 73 -22.27 4.72 -1.75
N GLN A 74 -23.28 4.53 -2.60
CA GLN A 74 -24.40 3.61 -2.38
C GLN A 74 -23.98 2.17 -2.06
N CYS A 75 -22.85 1.72 -2.60
CA CYS A 75 -22.35 0.38 -2.29
C CYS A 75 -21.92 0.19 -0.82
N PHE A 76 -21.84 1.27 -0.05
CA PHE A 76 -21.55 1.28 1.39
C PHE A 76 -22.78 1.59 2.22
N THR A 77 -23.99 1.50 1.65
CA THR A 77 -25.24 1.72 2.37
C THR A 77 -26.07 0.44 2.45
N LEU A 78 -27.12 0.51 3.26
CA LEU A 78 -28.23 -0.41 3.38
C LEU A 78 -29.52 0.31 2.92
N PRO A 79 -30.66 -0.38 2.79
CA PRO A 79 -31.91 0.24 2.40
C PRO A 79 -32.30 1.35 3.39
N GLY A 80 -32.86 2.44 2.88
CA GLY A 80 -33.20 3.61 3.69
C GLY A 80 -32.01 4.54 3.99
N HIS A 81 -30.97 4.54 3.15
CA HIS A 81 -29.82 5.45 3.24
C HIS A 81 -28.99 5.28 4.53
N VAL A 82 -29.02 4.09 5.12
CA VAL A 82 -28.25 3.77 6.32
C VAL A 82 -26.83 3.38 5.94
N SER A 83 -25.83 4.03 6.53
CA SER A 83 -24.42 3.77 6.24
C SER A 83 -23.91 2.47 6.87
N ARG A 84 -23.04 1.76 6.16
CA ARG A 84 -22.23 0.64 6.65
C ARG A 84 -20.81 1.07 7.05
N MET A 85 -20.44 2.33 6.82
CA MET A 85 -19.18 2.89 7.31
C MET A 85 -19.27 3.08 8.81
N ALA A 86 -18.70 2.15 9.58
CA ALA A 86 -18.66 2.25 11.03
C ALA A 86 -17.79 3.43 11.49
N SER A 87 -16.70 3.69 10.77
CA SER A 87 -15.87 4.87 10.97
C SER A 87 -15.01 5.14 9.73
N VAL A 88 -14.81 6.42 9.40
CA VAL A 88 -13.85 6.87 8.39
C VAL A 88 -12.98 7.97 8.97
N TRP A 89 -11.67 7.82 8.84
CA TRP A 89 -10.70 8.83 9.22
C TRP A 89 -10.06 9.47 7.99
N MET A 90 -10.21 10.78 7.86
CA MET A 90 -9.48 11.58 6.88
C MET A 90 -8.29 12.21 7.57
N GLN A 91 -7.11 11.61 7.41
CA GLN A 91 -5.90 11.97 8.17
C GLN A 91 -5.48 13.42 8.00
N ASP A 92 -5.72 13.98 6.81
CA ASP A 92 -5.33 15.33 6.44
C ASP A 92 -6.48 16.34 6.55
N ALA A 93 -7.74 15.95 6.76
CA ALA A 93 -8.84 16.91 6.86
C ALA A 93 -8.64 17.91 8.01
N ARG A 94 -9.35 19.04 8.00
CA ARG A 94 -9.33 19.98 9.13
C ARG A 94 -9.68 19.22 10.41
N PHE A 95 -8.90 19.44 11.47
CA PHE A 95 -9.17 18.77 12.73
C PHE A 95 -10.59 19.10 13.22
N ARG A 96 -11.31 18.04 13.58
CA ARG A 96 -12.70 18.13 14.04
C ARG A 96 -12.76 17.73 15.52
N PRO A 97 -13.13 18.63 16.44
CA PRO A 97 -13.30 18.29 17.85
C PRO A 97 -14.57 17.47 18.10
N GLY A 98 -14.57 16.70 19.19
CA GLY A 98 -15.64 15.80 19.62
C GLY A 98 -15.41 14.38 19.13
N VAL A 99 -15.82 14.08 17.89
CA VAL A 99 -15.61 12.75 17.30
C VAL A 99 -14.14 12.59 16.92
N GLY A 100 -13.45 11.63 17.56
CA GLY A 100 -12.05 11.33 17.24
C GLY A 100 -11.04 12.23 17.95
N ASP A 101 -11.37 12.79 19.12
CA ASP A 101 -10.45 13.58 19.96
C ASP A 101 -9.16 12.82 20.37
N ASP A 102 -9.17 11.50 20.27
CA ASP A 102 -8.01 10.63 20.46
C ASP A 102 -7.07 10.56 19.24
N LEU A 103 -7.50 11.09 18.10
CA LEU A 103 -6.73 11.05 16.87
C LEU A 103 -5.67 12.15 16.83
N PRO A 104 -4.52 11.86 16.20
CA PRO A 104 -3.43 12.81 16.10
C PRO A 104 -3.73 14.01 15.19
N SER A 105 -4.60 13.80 14.20
CA SER A 105 -4.92 14.76 13.16
C SER A 105 -6.23 14.40 12.48
N GLY A 106 -6.71 15.28 11.61
CA GLY A 106 -7.78 14.95 10.68
C GLY A 106 -9.18 14.99 11.28
N ALA A 107 -10.12 14.43 10.54
CA ALA A 107 -11.50 14.31 10.99
C ALA A 107 -11.97 12.86 10.92
N GLU A 108 -12.68 12.42 11.98
CA GLU A 108 -13.42 11.16 11.99
C GLU A 108 -14.91 11.41 11.74
N TRP A 109 -15.53 10.53 10.96
CA TRP A 109 -16.98 10.48 10.76
C TRP A 109 -17.48 9.06 10.97
N ARG A 110 -18.61 8.90 11.66
CA ARG A 110 -19.18 7.60 12.04
C ARG A 110 -20.53 7.34 11.37
N GLY A 111 -20.93 6.07 11.32
CA GLY A 111 -22.04 5.61 10.50
C GLY A 111 -23.39 6.23 10.83
N ALA A 112 -23.68 6.52 12.10
CA ALA A 112 -24.94 7.15 12.49
C ALA A 112 -25.05 8.58 11.90
N GLU A 113 -23.98 9.37 12.01
CA GLU A 113 -23.92 10.71 11.43
C GLU A 113 -23.94 10.68 9.90
N LEU A 114 -23.17 9.77 9.28
CA LEU A 114 -23.17 9.58 7.83
C LEU A 114 -24.56 9.20 7.31
N SER A 115 -25.32 8.40 8.06
CA SER A 115 -26.70 8.05 7.72
C SER A 115 -27.62 9.28 7.75
N ALA A 116 -27.45 10.18 8.71
CA ALA A 116 -28.20 11.43 8.77
C ALA A 116 -27.89 12.34 7.57
N LEU A 117 -26.61 12.46 7.19
CA LEU A 117 -26.20 13.22 6.00
C LEU A 117 -26.76 12.62 4.70
N LEU A 118 -26.73 11.30 4.58
CA LEU A 118 -27.32 10.59 3.44
C LEU A 118 -28.84 10.76 3.38
N ALA A 119 -29.54 10.70 4.51
CA ALA A 119 -30.97 10.96 4.59
C ALA A 119 -31.31 12.41 4.20
N GLY A 120 -30.52 13.38 4.65
CA GLY A 120 -30.63 14.78 4.24
C GLY A 120 -30.40 14.96 2.74
N ALA A 121 -29.47 14.20 2.14
CA ALA A 121 -29.27 14.22 0.69
C ALA A 121 -30.47 13.62 -0.07
N ALA A 122 -31.08 12.56 0.45
CA ALA A 122 -32.26 11.93 -0.14
C ALA A 122 -33.52 12.79 -0.03
N SER A 123 -33.68 13.55 1.05
CA SER A 123 -34.81 14.47 1.25
C SER A 123 -34.67 15.81 0.51
N GLY A 124 -33.47 16.10 -0.02
CA GLY A 124 -33.14 17.36 -0.68
C GLY A 124 -32.67 18.48 0.25
N GLU A 125 -32.52 18.21 1.56
CA GLU A 125 -31.91 19.14 2.53
C GLU A 125 -30.43 19.37 2.22
N THR A 126 -29.71 18.30 1.88
CA THR A 126 -28.36 18.36 1.33
C THR A 126 -28.44 18.17 -0.18
N ARG A 127 -27.70 18.97 -0.96
CA ARG A 127 -27.86 18.99 -2.43
C ARG A 127 -27.62 17.63 -3.10
N ASN A 128 -26.55 16.93 -2.72
CA ASN A 128 -26.11 15.64 -3.26
C ASN A 128 -24.91 15.08 -2.46
N GLU A 129 -24.41 13.90 -2.84
CA GLU A 129 -23.19 13.29 -2.27
C GLU A 129 -21.98 14.23 -2.30
N ASP A 130 -21.84 15.03 -3.37
CA ASP A 130 -20.77 16.02 -3.54
C ASP A 130 -20.74 17.05 -2.41
N ALA A 131 -21.92 17.50 -1.95
CA ALA A 131 -22.03 18.41 -0.83
C ALA A 131 -21.57 17.77 0.48
N ILE A 132 -21.81 16.45 0.67
CA ILE A 132 -21.32 15.72 1.85
C ILE A 132 -19.79 15.65 1.83
N TYR A 133 -19.17 15.32 0.70
CA TYR A 133 -17.70 15.29 0.61
C TYR A 133 -17.05 16.66 0.89
N ARG A 134 -17.70 17.76 0.53
CA ARG A 134 -17.22 19.11 0.86
C ARG A 134 -17.42 19.44 2.35
N LEU A 135 -18.60 19.13 2.89
CA LEU A 135 -18.92 19.34 4.32
C LEU A 135 -17.93 18.62 5.24
N THR A 136 -17.57 17.39 4.87
CA THR A 136 -16.70 16.51 5.66
C THR A 136 -15.22 16.83 5.55
N GLY A 137 -14.83 17.74 4.64
CA GLY A 137 -13.44 18.07 4.35
C GLY A 137 -12.73 17.05 3.44
N ALA A 138 -13.42 16.02 2.95
CA ALA A 138 -12.88 15.08 1.97
C ALA A 138 -12.55 15.75 0.62
N VAL A 139 -13.31 16.80 0.29
CA VAL A 139 -13.08 17.69 -0.86
C VAL A 139 -12.98 19.13 -0.36
N ASP A 140 -11.75 19.61 -0.23
CA ASP A 140 -11.46 21.00 0.11
C ASP A 140 -10.55 21.61 -0.96
N LEU A 141 -11.15 22.37 -1.87
CA LEU A 141 -10.45 23.04 -2.97
C LEU A 141 -9.72 24.32 -2.54
N THR A 142 -9.82 24.72 -1.26
CA THR A 142 -9.08 25.87 -0.73
C THR A 142 -7.64 25.51 -0.36
N ARG A 143 -7.33 24.21 -0.31
CA ARG A 143 -6.02 23.70 0.10
C ARG A 143 -5.02 23.64 -1.06
N PRO A 144 -3.71 23.71 -0.76
CA PRO A 144 -2.68 23.55 -1.78
C PRO A 144 -2.66 22.13 -2.37
N GLY A 145 -2.74 22.04 -3.70
CA GLY A 145 -2.77 20.76 -4.42
C GLY A 145 -4.19 20.21 -4.59
N PRO A 146 -4.43 19.35 -5.59
CA PRO A 146 -5.76 18.77 -5.77
C PRO A 146 -6.03 17.71 -4.70
N PRO A 147 -7.14 17.80 -3.95
CA PRO A 147 -7.48 16.77 -2.98
C PRO A 147 -7.83 15.48 -3.71
N SER A 148 -7.33 14.33 -3.23
CA SER A 148 -7.62 13.02 -3.83
C SER A 148 -9.11 12.75 -3.96
N GLY A 149 -9.91 13.22 -2.99
CA GLY A 149 -11.37 13.13 -3.00
C GLY A 149 -12.05 13.96 -4.10
N ALA A 150 -11.39 14.91 -4.76
CA ALA A 150 -12.02 15.67 -5.86
C ALA A 150 -12.08 14.87 -7.16
N PHE A 151 -11.25 13.84 -7.33
CA PHE A 151 -11.27 13.02 -8.53
C PHE A 151 -12.51 12.14 -8.55
N GLU A 152 -13.35 12.29 -9.58
CA GLU A 152 -14.48 11.40 -9.81
C GLU A 152 -14.03 9.94 -10.00
N THR A 153 -12.81 9.74 -10.47
CA THR A 153 -12.20 8.44 -10.76
C THR A 153 -10.83 8.34 -10.05
N GLY A 154 -10.83 8.44 -8.72
CA GLY A 154 -9.65 8.30 -7.87
C GLY A 154 -9.26 6.83 -7.60
N HIS A 155 -8.06 6.60 -7.08
CA HIS A 155 -7.57 5.25 -6.80
C HIS A 155 -8.39 4.57 -5.70
N GLY A 156 -8.59 5.19 -4.54
CA GLY A 156 -9.46 4.60 -3.50
C GLY A 156 -10.93 4.49 -3.89
N ALA A 157 -11.40 5.30 -4.86
CA ALA A 157 -12.74 5.15 -5.43
C ALA A 157 -12.90 3.87 -6.28
N ALA A 158 -11.83 3.40 -6.92
CA ALA A 158 -11.81 2.11 -7.59
C ALA A 158 -11.65 0.95 -6.59
N VAL A 159 -10.78 1.12 -5.59
CA VAL A 159 -10.38 0.07 -4.64
C VAL A 159 -11.48 -0.24 -3.61
N ALA A 160 -12.02 0.78 -2.93
CA ALA A 160 -12.90 0.55 -1.78
C ALA A 160 -14.20 -0.18 -2.17
N PRO A 161 -14.87 0.14 -3.30
CA PRO A 161 -16.05 -0.61 -3.74
C PRO A 161 -15.75 -2.05 -4.12
N LEU A 162 -14.56 -2.36 -4.65
CA LEU A 162 -14.14 -3.74 -4.89
C LEU A 162 -13.93 -4.49 -3.57
N ALA A 163 -13.39 -3.83 -2.55
CA ALA A 163 -13.08 -4.43 -1.25
C ALA A 163 -14.34 -4.68 -0.42
N ALA A 164 -15.24 -3.70 -0.39
CA ALA A 164 -16.31 -3.65 0.59
C ALA A 164 -17.68 -3.30 0.02
N GLY A 165 -17.83 -3.11 -1.29
CA GLY A 165 -19.09 -2.66 -1.89
C GLY A 165 -20.12 -3.79 -2.04
N PHE A 166 -21.32 -3.61 -1.53
CA PHE A 166 -22.45 -4.53 -1.73
C PHE A 166 -23.60 -3.81 -2.44
N ASP A 167 -24.50 -4.56 -3.06
CA ASP A 167 -25.83 -4.01 -3.37
C ASP A 167 -26.51 -3.65 -2.03
N PRO A 168 -27.11 -2.46 -1.88
CA PRO A 168 -27.82 -2.10 -0.64
C PRO A 168 -28.84 -3.16 -0.19
N ALA A 169 -29.48 -3.87 -1.13
CA ALA A 169 -30.47 -4.90 -0.83
C ALA A 169 -29.86 -6.28 -0.50
N ASP A 170 -28.54 -6.46 -0.63
CA ASP A 170 -27.89 -7.74 -0.32
C ASP A 170 -27.94 -8.02 1.19
N PRO A 171 -28.56 -9.14 1.63
CA PRO A 171 -28.65 -9.47 3.05
C PRO A 171 -27.28 -9.66 3.73
N GLN A 172 -26.23 -9.97 2.98
CA GLN A 172 -24.86 -10.10 3.52
C GLN A 172 -24.24 -8.73 3.82
N ALA A 173 -24.70 -7.65 3.19
CA ALA A 173 -24.09 -6.32 3.31
C ALA A 173 -24.00 -5.86 4.78
N ARG A 174 -25.06 -6.10 5.56
CA ARG A 174 -25.16 -5.73 6.98
C ARG A 174 -24.08 -6.40 7.85
N ASN A 175 -23.64 -7.60 7.51
CA ASN A 175 -22.61 -8.32 8.26
C ASN A 175 -21.19 -7.90 7.91
N HIS A 176 -21.02 -6.92 7.01
CA HIS A 176 -19.71 -6.46 6.54
C HIS A 176 -19.52 -4.95 6.77
N PRO A 177 -19.50 -4.47 8.02
CA PRO A 177 -19.24 -3.07 8.31
C PRO A 177 -17.84 -2.65 7.82
N VAL A 178 -17.71 -1.39 7.44
CA VAL A 178 -16.49 -0.84 6.84
C VAL A 178 -15.82 0.15 7.79
N ILE A 179 -14.50 0.03 7.95
CA ILE A 179 -13.69 1.06 8.62
C ILE A 179 -12.63 1.55 7.64
N ALA A 180 -12.62 2.84 7.36
CA ALA A 180 -11.83 3.40 6.26
C ALA A 180 -10.82 4.45 6.75
N VAL A 181 -9.68 4.54 6.06
CA VAL A 181 -8.67 5.58 6.28
C VAL A 181 -8.35 6.22 4.93
N CYS A 182 -8.60 7.52 4.83
CA CYS A 182 -8.15 8.35 3.72
C CYS A 182 -6.79 8.94 4.07
N LEU A 183 -5.73 8.49 3.39
CA LEU A 183 -4.38 8.99 3.56
C LEU A 183 -4.23 10.44 3.04
N PRO A 184 -3.25 11.21 3.54
CA PRO A 184 -2.96 12.56 3.06
C PRO A 184 -2.56 12.54 1.57
N PRO A 185 -3.02 13.50 0.75
CA PRO A 185 -2.66 13.57 -0.67
C PRO A 185 -1.14 13.59 -0.92
N ARG A 186 -0.35 14.15 0.00
CA ARG A 186 1.12 14.18 -0.11
C ARG A 186 1.77 12.80 -0.06
N ILE A 187 1.17 11.84 0.65
CA ILE A 187 1.65 10.46 0.70
C ILE A 187 1.46 9.79 -0.66
N ILE A 188 0.34 10.11 -1.31
CA ILE A 188 0.05 9.61 -2.65
C ILE A 188 0.95 10.26 -3.68
N ALA A 189 1.30 11.53 -3.52
CA ALA A 189 2.26 12.22 -4.37
C ALA A 189 3.71 11.69 -4.22
N ASP A 190 4.02 11.00 -3.13
CA ASP A 190 5.34 10.43 -2.85
C ASP A 190 5.48 9.00 -3.40
N SER A 191 5.80 8.88 -4.70
CA SER A 191 5.99 7.59 -5.36
C SER A 191 7.17 6.76 -4.81
N MET A 192 8.13 7.42 -4.15
CA MET A 192 9.27 6.80 -3.48
C MET A 192 8.90 6.21 -2.11
N GLY A 193 7.70 6.55 -1.60
CA GLY A 193 7.11 6.10 -0.34
C GLY A 193 8.00 6.26 0.90
N VAL A 194 8.81 7.31 0.92
CA VAL A 194 9.61 7.72 2.09
C VAL A 194 8.68 8.16 3.22
N LEU A 195 7.60 8.86 2.87
CA LEU A 195 6.66 9.46 3.82
C LEU A 195 5.54 8.48 4.23
N ALA A 196 5.32 7.42 3.45
CA ALA A 196 4.17 6.52 3.57
C ALA A 196 4.12 5.62 4.83
N PRO A 197 5.24 5.11 5.39
CA PRO A 197 5.17 4.08 6.43
C PRO A 197 4.40 4.51 7.68
N VAL A 198 4.59 5.74 8.12
CA VAL A 198 4.02 6.23 9.38
C VAL A 198 2.49 6.48 9.26
N PRO A 199 1.98 7.23 8.27
CA PRO A 199 0.53 7.39 8.06
C PRO A 199 -0.20 6.06 7.81
N ILE A 200 0.43 5.12 7.11
CA ILE A 200 -0.14 3.77 6.90
C ILE A 200 -0.22 3.02 8.24
N LEU A 201 0.84 3.04 9.05
CA LEU A 201 0.88 2.39 10.35
C LEU A 201 -0.19 2.95 11.31
N THR A 202 -0.32 4.28 11.37
CA THR A 202 -1.37 4.92 12.18
C THR A 202 -2.76 4.58 11.66
N GLY A 203 -2.95 4.47 10.34
CA GLY A 203 -4.18 3.99 9.73
C GLY A 203 -4.54 2.55 10.12
N MET A 204 -3.56 1.64 10.16
CA MET A 204 -3.78 0.26 10.63
C MET A 204 -4.18 0.23 12.11
N LEU A 205 -3.48 1.00 12.95
CA LEU A 205 -3.80 1.13 14.37
C LEU A 205 -5.21 1.68 14.59
N PHE A 206 -5.60 2.70 13.82
CA PHE A 206 -6.95 3.24 13.83
C PHE A 206 -8.00 2.17 13.51
N ILE A 207 -7.83 1.41 12.43
CA ILE A 207 -8.78 0.36 12.05
C ILE A 207 -8.92 -0.69 13.17
N ILE A 208 -7.80 -1.16 13.72
CA ILE A 208 -7.80 -2.17 14.79
C ILE A 208 -8.47 -1.63 16.05
N HIS A 209 -8.16 -0.38 16.43
CA HIS A 209 -8.74 0.25 17.59
C HIS A 209 -10.25 0.46 17.41
N ARG A 210 -10.70 1.04 16.29
CA ARG A 210 -12.12 1.25 16.00
C ARG A 210 -12.89 -0.06 15.81
N ALA A 211 -12.23 -1.13 15.34
CA ALA A 211 -12.82 -2.46 15.28
C ALA A 211 -13.13 -3.02 16.68
N ARG A 212 -12.20 -2.89 17.64
CA ARG A 212 -12.45 -3.25 19.05
C ARG A 212 -13.60 -2.44 19.63
N ARG A 213 -13.60 -1.12 19.40
CA ARG A 213 -14.66 -0.22 19.85
C ARG A 213 -16.02 -0.58 19.27
N LEU A 214 -16.08 -0.94 17.99
CA LEU A 214 -17.31 -1.43 17.36
C LEU A 214 -17.80 -2.72 18.03
N CYS A 215 -16.91 -3.65 18.40
CA CYS A 215 -17.30 -4.85 19.14
C CYS A 215 -17.89 -4.49 20.52
N ARG A 216 -17.24 -3.60 21.28
CA ARG A 216 -17.78 -3.07 22.56
C ARG A 216 -19.15 -2.42 22.36
N PHE A 217 -19.30 -1.62 21.31
CA PHE A 217 -20.54 -0.92 20.98
C PHE A 217 -21.68 -1.90 20.67
N ILE A 218 -21.42 -2.95 19.89
CA ILE A 218 -22.40 -4.01 19.61
C ILE A 218 -22.83 -4.68 20.91
N GLU A 219 -21.91 -5.01 21.81
CA GLU A 219 -22.25 -5.65 23.07
C GLU A 219 -23.14 -4.77 23.95
N ALA A 220 -22.75 -3.50 24.13
CA ALA A 220 -23.54 -2.53 24.89
C ALA A 220 -24.96 -2.39 24.31
N ARG A 221 -25.09 -2.31 22.98
CA ARG A 221 -26.38 -2.19 22.28
C ARG A 221 -27.23 -3.45 22.31
N ARG A 222 -26.60 -4.63 22.48
CA ARG A 222 -27.28 -5.93 22.50
C ARG A 222 -27.43 -6.49 23.92
N GLY A 223 -26.92 -5.81 24.95
CA GLY A 223 -26.92 -6.30 26.33
C GLY A 223 -26.05 -7.54 26.53
N LEU A 224 -24.95 -7.65 25.78
CA LEU A 224 -24.00 -8.76 25.87
C LEU A 224 -22.85 -8.42 26.83
N SER A 225 -22.16 -9.45 27.32
CA SER A 225 -21.02 -9.29 28.23
C SER A 225 -19.77 -8.88 27.50
N THR A 226 -18.85 -8.25 28.24
CA THR A 226 -17.54 -7.88 27.71
C THR A 226 -16.75 -9.08 27.19
N GLY A 227 -16.58 -9.16 25.88
CA GLY A 227 -15.79 -10.18 25.18
C GLY A 227 -16.65 -11.20 24.41
N ASP A 228 -17.97 -11.03 24.41
CA ASP A 228 -18.92 -11.88 23.68
C ASP A 228 -18.88 -11.63 22.17
N VAL A 229 -18.51 -10.42 21.73
CA VAL A 229 -18.40 -10.05 20.32
C VAL A 229 -16.92 -9.94 19.92
N ARG A 230 -16.51 -10.74 18.94
CA ARG A 230 -15.14 -10.77 18.41
C ARG A 230 -15.17 -10.87 16.89
N LEU A 231 -15.45 -9.75 16.23
CA LEU A 231 -15.51 -9.72 14.78
C LEU A 231 -14.10 -9.88 14.18
N PRO A 232 -13.90 -10.75 13.18
CA PRO A 232 -12.68 -10.76 12.36
C PRO A 232 -12.53 -9.43 11.61
N VAL A 233 -11.29 -9.10 11.23
CA VAL A 233 -10.97 -7.89 10.47
C VAL A 233 -10.11 -8.25 9.26
N VAL A 234 -10.55 -7.85 8.06
CA VAL A 234 -9.75 -7.97 6.84
C VAL A 234 -9.40 -6.58 6.34
N ILE A 235 -8.12 -6.24 6.34
CA ILE A 235 -7.60 -4.92 5.97
C ILE A 235 -7.01 -5.00 4.57
N ASN A 236 -7.63 -4.30 3.61
CA ASN A 236 -7.08 -4.07 2.28
C ASN A 236 -6.16 -2.84 2.30
N LEU A 237 -4.90 -3.05 1.90
CA LEU A 237 -3.92 -1.99 1.67
C LEU A 237 -3.45 -2.08 0.22
N SER A 238 -4.10 -1.31 -0.67
CA SER A 238 -3.80 -1.30 -2.10
C SER A 238 -2.69 -0.33 -2.49
N LEU A 239 -1.65 -0.26 -1.65
CA LEU A 239 -0.47 0.58 -1.83
C LEU A 239 0.79 -0.28 -1.82
N GLY A 240 1.88 0.24 -2.37
CA GLY A 240 3.11 -0.52 -2.42
C GLY A 240 4.33 0.27 -2.86
N LEU A 241 5.48 -0.33 -2.59
CA LEU A 241 6.80 0.18 -2.93
C LEU A 241 7.53 -0.77 -3.88
N THR A 242 8.30 -0.19 -4.80
CA THR A 242 9.10 -0.95 -5.78
C THR A 242 10.52 -1.19 -5.35
N ALA A 243 11.08 -0.47 -4.38
CA ALA A 243 12.32 -0.87 -3.71
C ALA A 243 12.07 -1.12 -2.22
N GLY A 244 13.03 -1.78 -1.59
CA GLY A 244 12.92 -2.30 -0.24
C GLY A 244 13.56 -3.68 -0.11
N PRO A 245 13.85 -4.10 1.13
CA PRO A 245 14.62 -5.31 1.42
C PRO A 245 13.91 -6.60 0.99
N ARG A 246 12.57 -6.62 1.04
CA ARG A 246 11.72 -7.75 0.61
C ARG A 246 11.94 -9.07 1.35
N ASP A 247 12.16 -8.97 2.64
CA ASP A 247 12.51 -10.09 3.51
C ASP A 247 11.71 -10.08 4.82
N GLY A 248 10.62 -9.30 4.90
CA GLY A 248 9.79 -9.22 6.10
C GLY A 248 10.36 -8.32 7.19
N SER A 249 11.50 -7.64 6.97
CA SER A 249 12.17 -6.86 8.01
C SER A 249 11.65 -5.44 8.17
N THR A 250 10.85 -4.90 7.25
CA THR A 250 10.37 -3.51 7.36
C THR A 250 9.39 -3.32 8.52
N LEU A 251 9.25 -2.08 9.00
CA LEU A 251 8.35 -1.75 10.09
C LEU A 251 6.91 -2.21 9.82
N LEU A 252 6.39 -1.93 8.62
CA LEU A 252 5.04 -2.31 8.21
C LEU A 252 4.87 -3.83 8.13
N GLU A 253 5.81 -4.55 7.52
CA GLU A 253 5.75 -6.01 7.43
C GLU A 253 5.74 -6.66 8.81
N ARG A 254 6.64 -6.23 9.70
CA ARG A 254 6.72 -6.76 11.06
C ARG A 254 5.48 -6.43 11.89
N PHE A 255 4.90 -5.25 11.70
CA PHE A 255 3.66 -4.86 12.36
C PHE A 255 2.49 -5.75 11.90
N MET A 256 2.29 -5.88 10.58
CA MET A 256 1.23 -6.72 10.02
C MET A 256 1.36 -8.17 10.47
N ASP A 257 2.57 -8.73 10.42
CA ASP A 257 2.82 -10.10 10.89
C ASP A 257 2.56 -10.26 12.40
N ALA A 258 2.98 -9.30 13.23
CA ALA A 258 2.75 -9.35 14.67
C ALA A 258 1.25 -9.28 15.00
N VAL A 259 0.50 -8.41 14.32
CA VAL A 259 -0.95 -8.28 14.50
C VAL A 259 -1.66 -9.55 14.04
N SER A 260 -1.36 -10.08 12.85
CA SER A 260 -1.95 -11.32 12.34
C SER A 260 -1.53 -12.58 13.10
N ALA A 261 -0.49 -12.51 13.95
CA ALA A 261 -0.08 -13.59 14.86
C ALA A 261 -0.76 -13.52 16.23
N THR A 262 -1.31 -12.36 16.60
CA THR A 262 -1.85 -12.13 17.94
C THR A 262 -3.29 -12.61 18.03
N GLN A 263 -3.58 -13.50 18.98
CA GLN A 263 -4.94 -13.80 19.39
C GLN A 263 -5.38 -12.78 20.45
N ALA A 264 -6.35 -11.95 20.13
CA ALA A 264 -6.90 -10.96 21.05
C ALA A 264 -8.13 -11.51 21.79
N ALA A 265 -8.33 -11.10 23.03
CA ALA A 265 -9.51 -11.49 23.80
C ALA A 265 -10.78 -10.77 23.33
N ASP A 266 -10.63 -9.61 22.69
CA ASP A 266 -11.68 -8.64 22.38
C ASP A 266 -11.89 -8.38 20.89
N LEU A 267 -11.18 -9.11 20.02
CA LEU A 267 -11.25 -8.98 18.56
C LEU A 267 -10.98 -10.33 17.90
N GLY A 268 -11.62 -10.58 16.76
CA GLY A 268 -11.32 -11.75 15.92
C GLY A 268 -9.95 -11.64 15.22
N PRO A 269 -9.58 -12.62 14.39
CA PRO A 269 -8.33 -12.58 13.64
C PRO A 269 -8.27 -11.37 12.70
N VAL A 270 -7.09 -10.74 12.62
CA VAL A 270 -6.81 -9.61 11.73
C VAL A 270 -5.94 -10.07 10.58
N GLN A 271 -6.40 -9.90 9.34
CA GLN A 271 -5.71 -10.31 8.13
C GLN A 271 -5.44 -9.10 7.24
N PHE A 272 -4.27 -9.04 6.61
CA PHE A 272 -3.88 -7.97 5.69
C PHE A 272 -3.79 -8.50 4.27
N VAL A 273 -4.34 -7.76 3.31
CA VAL A 273 -4.31 -8.08 1.88
C VAL A 273 -3.65 -6.96 1.11
N LEU A 274 -2.61 -7.30 0.33
CA LEU A 274 -1.81 -6.36 -0.45
C LEU A 274 -1.74 -6.78 -1.93
N PRO A 275 -1.58 -5.81 -2.83
CA PRO A 275 -1.37 -6.07 -4.24
C PRO A 275 0.07 -6.53 -4.50
N MET A 276 0.24 -7.35 -5.52
CA MET A 276 1.57 -7.83 -5.95
C MET A 276 2.48 -6.73 -6.48
N GLY A 277 1.94 -5.66 -7.06
CA GLY A 277 2.70 -4.60 -7.74
C GLY A 277 2.66 -4.74 -9.27
N ASN A 278 2.99 -3.66 -9.98
CA ASN A 278 2.72 -3.52 -11.42
C ASN A 278 3.99 -3.32 -12.28
N HIS A 279 5.18 -3.57 -11.74
CA HIS A 279 6.44 -3.16 -12.36
C HIS A 279 7.29 -4.32 -12.90
N ARG A 280 6.67 -5.47 -13.23
CA ARG A 280 7.40 -6.67 -13.72
C ARG A 280 8.31 -6.35 -14.91
N GLN A 281 7.81 -5.54 -15.84
CA GLN A 281 8.48 -5.23 -17.10
C GLN A 281 9.25 -3.90 -17.07
N SER A 282 9.21 -3.18 -15.94
CA SER A 282 9.80 -1.85 -15.80
C SER A 282 11.32 -1.86 -15.61
N ARG A 283 11.96 -3.05 -15.57
CA ARG A 283 13.42 -3.21 -15.39
C ARG A 283 13.94 -2.53 -14.12
N LEU A 284 13.17 -2.60 -13.05
CA LEU A 284 13.49 -2.01 -11.74
C LEU A 284 14.16 -3.00 -10.79
N ARG A 285 14.53 -4.20 -11.26
CA ARG A 285 15.19 -5.23 -10.47
C ARG A 285 16.36 -5.84 -11.23
N ALA A 286 17.49 -5.95 -10.57
CA ALA A 286 18.65 -6.70 -11.03
C ALA A 286 19.25 -7.54 -9.90
N ARG A 287 20.08 -8.53 -10.28
CA ARG A 287 20.93 -9.31 -9.36
C ARG A 287 22.37 -9.26 -9.84
N LEU A 288 23.28 -8.94 -8.93
CA LEU A 288 24.70 -8.84 -9.21
C LEU A 288 25.49 -9.81 -8.33
N ARG A 289 26.59 -10.33 -8.85
CA ARG A 289 27.71 -10.86 -8.07
C ARG A 289 28.86 -9.87 -8.08
N ARG A 290 29.85 -10.12 -7.22
CA ARG A 290 31.07 -9.31 -7.19
C ARG A 290 31.74 -9.31 -8.57
N GLY A 291 32.17 -8.12 -9.02
CA GLY A 291 32.79 -7.93 -10.34
C GLY A 291 31.82 -7.87 -11.52
N GLN A 292 30.51 -8.10 -11.31
CA GLN A 292 29.49 -7.82 -12.32
C GLN A 292 29.04 -6.35 -12.22
N GLN A 293 28.64 -5.79 -13.37
CA GLN A 293 28.18 -4.41 -13.48
C GLN A 293 26.82 -4.37 -14.20
N VAL A 294 25.93 -3.49 -13.75
CA VAL A 294 24.68 -3.17 -14.46
C VAL A 294 24.62 -1.67 -14.72
N GLY A 295 24.04 -1.28 -15.86
CA GLY A 295 23.75 0.12 -16.14
C GLY A 295 22.50 0.56 -15.37
N TRP A 296 22.57 1.69 -14.69
CA TRP A 296 21.44 2.42 -14.14
C TRP A 296 21.25 3.68 -14.97
N ARG A 297 20.13 3.77 -15.69
CA ARG A 297 19.89 4.85 -16.65
C ARG A 297 19.00 5.92 -16.02
N LEU A 298 19.58 7.09 -15.82
CA LEU A 298 18.88 8.29 -15.39
C LEU A 298 18.35 9.03 -16.62
N PRO A 299 17.04 9.30 -16.70
CA PRO A 299 16.48 10.06 -17.82
C PRO A 299 16.93 11.53 -17.77
N PRO A 300 17.11 12.19 -18.92
CA PRO A 300 17.24 13.65 -18.96
C PRO A 300 15.90 14.32 -18.61
N ASP A 301 15.97 15.60 -18.25
CA ASP A 301 14.82 16.44 -17.95
C ASP A 301 13.93 15.89 -16.82
N ASP A 302 14.56 15.34 -15.79
CA ASP A 302 13.88 14.80 -14.61
C ASP A 302 14.12 15.70 -13.39
N THR A 303 13.03 16.27 -12.87
CA THR A 303 13.09 17.23 -11.74
C THR A 303 13.03 16.53 -10.39
N THR A 304 12.85 15.20 -10.36
CA THR A 304 12.79 14.40 -9.15
C THR A 304 14.10 13.64 -8.88
N ILE A 305 14.28 13.20 -7.64
CA ILE A 305 15.43 12.38 -7.27
C ILE A 305 15.27 10.97 -7.84
N ASN A 306 16.39 10.32 -8.14
CA ASN A 306 16.40 8.92 -8.57
C ASN A 306 17.13 8.08 -7.53
N ALA A 307 16.52 6.98 -7.10
CA ALA A 307 17.09 6.13 -6.05
C ALA A 307 17.16 4.66 -6.45
N ILE A 308 18.26 4.01 -6.06
CA ILE A 308 18.41 2.56 -6.07
C ILE A 308 18.77 2.07 -4.68
N GLU A 309 18.39 0.84 -4.38
CA GLU A 309 18.79 0.13 -3.18
C GLU A 309 19.54 -1.15 -3.55
N ILE A 310 20.56 -1.48 -2.77
CA ILE A 310 21.44 -2.63 -2.96
C ILE A 310 21.43 -3.42 -1.66
N TRP A 311 21.02 -4.69 -1.74
CA TRP A 311 20.82 -5.56 -0.59
C TRP A 311 21.71 -6.79 -0.67
N GLY A 312 22.55 -6.98 0.35
CA GLY A 312 23.47 -8.12 0.45
C GLY A 312 22.80 -9.42 0.92
N PRO A 313 23.56 -10.52 1.03
CA PRO A 313 23.06 -11.76 1.61
C PRO A 313 22.86 -11.64 3.13
N PRO A 314 21.89 -12.38 3.71
CA PRO A 314 21.79 -12.53 5.16
C PRO A 314 23.04 -13.19 5.79
N HIS A 315 23.40 -12.79 7.01
CA HIS A 315 24.54 -13.33 7.76
C HIS A 315 24.35 -13.19 9.28
N ASP A 316 25.10 -13.96 10.08
CA ASP A 316 24.81 -14.16 11.52
C ASP A 316 25.38 -13.09 12.46
N HIS A 317 26.12 -12.12 11.93
CA HIS A 317 26.84 -11.14 12.74
C HIS A 317 26.44 -9.71 12.38
N PRO A 318 26.45 -8.76 13.33
CA PRO A 318 26.23 -7.36 13.02
C PRO A 318 27.20 -6.87 11.93
N PRO A 319 26.71 -6.16 10.90
CA PRO A 319 27.54 -5.76 9.78
C PRO A 319 28.64 -4.78 10.17
N LYS A 320 29.83 -4.90 9.56
CA LYS A 320 31.01 -4.07 9.86
C LYS A 320 31.38 -3.06 8.76
N GLY A 321 30.48 -2.81 7.79
CA GLY A 321 30.76 -1.88 6.68
C GLY A 321 31.56 -2.50 5.54
N ALA A 322 31.42 -3.81 5.32
CA ALA A 322 32.14 -4.52 4.26
C ALA A 322 31.52 -4.29 2.87
N LEU A 323 30.22 -3.98 2.78
CA LEU A 323 29.55 -3.71 1.51
C LEU A 323 29.96 -2.33 0.97
N GLN A 324 30.54 -2.31 -0.23
CA GLN A 324 30.90 -1.09 -0.94
C GLN A 324 30.40 -1.13 -2.38
N VAL A 325 30.01 0.02 -2.88
CA VAL A 325 29.45 0.20 -4.23
C VAL A 325 30.32 1.17 -5.00
N THR A 326 30.63 0.83 -6.24
CA THR A 326 31.30 1.72 -7.19
C THR A 326 30.27 2.24 -8.20
N LEU A 327 30.28 3.55 -8.40
CA LEU A 327 29.52 4.23 -9.44
C LEU A 327 30.48 4.76 -10.50
N THR A 328 30.17 4.53 -11.77
CA THR A 328 30.89 5.15 -12.89
C THR A 328 29.91 5.95 -13.74
N LEU A 329 30.03 7.27 -13.69
CA LEU A 329 29.17 8.20 -14.42
C LEU A 329 29.68 8.38 -15.87
N PRO A 330 28.81 8.77 -16.81
CA PRO A 330 29.24 9.12 -18.17
C PRO A 330 30.38 10.16 -18.15
N GLY A 331 31.52 9.82 -18.75
CA GLY A 331 32.69 10.72 -18.84
C GLY A 331 33.48 10.92 -17.55
N HIS A 332 33.19 10.18 -16.46
CA HIS A 332 33.87 10.31 -15.18
C HIS A 332 34.64 9.04 -14.80
N ALA A 333 35.65 9.19 -13.96
CA ALA A 333 36.33 8.06 -13.34
C ALA A 333 35.40 7.32 -12.36
N PRO A 334 35.58 6.00 -12.14
CA PRO A 334 34.85 5.26 -11.12
C PRO A 334 35.09 5.83 -9.72
N ALA A 335 34.04 5.89 -8.90
CA ALA A 335 34.11 6.32 -7.50
C ALA A 335 33.46 5.27 -6.60
N THR A 336 34.16 4.87 -5.53
CA THR A 336 33.71 3.84 -4.59
C THR A 336 33.31 4.46 -3.26
N THR A 337 32.22 3.99 -2.67
CA THR A 337 31.81 4.38 -1.32
C THR A 337 32.88 4.03 -0.28
N ALA A 338 33.11 4.93 0.68
CA ALA A 338 34.14 4.78 1.70
C ALA A 338 33.54 4.47 3.08
N PHE A 339 32.68 3.45 3.15
CA PHE A 339 32.11 3.01 4.43
C PHE A 339 33.13 2.23 5.26
N THR A 340 33.20 2.55 6.54
CA THR A 340 34.00 1.87 7.57
C THR A 340 33.14 1.37 8.72
N LEU A 341 31.93 1.90 8.88
CA LEU A 341 30.95 1.52 9.91
C LEU A 341 29.51 1.60 9.37
N PRO A 342 28.56 0.86 9.97
CA PRO A 342 27.13 1.07 9.80
C PRO A 342 26.67 2.51 9.94
N TRP A 343 25.56 2.85 9.28
CA TRP A 343 24.87 4.15 9.40
C TRP A 343 25.68 5.34 8.90
N GLN A 344 26.73 5.10 8.12
CA GLN A 344 27.49 6.12 7.43
C GLN A 344 26.86 6.48 6.08
N PHE A 345 27.22 7.66 5.58
CA PHE A 345 26.91 8.08 4.22
C PHE A 345 28.19 8.46 3.47
N SER A 346 28.18 8.30 2.15
CA SER A 346 29.19 8.80 1.23
C SER A 346 28.55 9.79 0.26
N VAL A 347 29.26 10.86 -0.11
CA VAL A 347 28.80 11.83 -1.10
C VAL A 347 29.66 11.71 -2.34
N LEU A 348 29.03 11.52 -3.49
CA LEU A 348 29.67 11.65 -4.78
C LEU A 348 29.53 13.11 -5.23
N SER A 349 30.65 13.77 -5.49
CA SER A 349 30.69 15.17 -5.96
C SER A 349 31.35 15.29 -7.33
N ASP A 350 31.01 16.35 -8.05
CA ASP A 350 31.70 16.74 -9.28
C ASP A 350 33.10 17.33 -9.00
N GLY A 351 33.82 17.71 -10.06
CA GLY A 351 35.14 18.33 -9.95
C GLY A 351 35.16 19.71 -9.26
N LYS A 352 33.99 20.31 -9.00
CA LYS A 352 33.82 21.57 -8.25
C LYS A 352 33.35 21.32 -6.81
N GLY A 353 33.20 20.06 -6.39
CA GLY A 353 32.73 19.68 -5.06
C GLY A 353 31.20 19.65 -4.91
N MET A 354 30.43 19.92 -5.96
CA MET A 354 28.97 19.93 -5.92
C MET A 354 28.41 18.49 -5.87
N PRO A 355 27.42 18.19 -5.02
CA PRO A 355 26.93 16.82 -4.82
C PRO A 355 26.10 16.31 -6.01
N LEU A 356 26.47 15.15 -6.55
CA LEU A 356 25.77 14.45 -7.64
C LEU A 356 24.91 13.30 -7.12
N ALA A 357 25.38 12.61 -6.07
CA ALA A 357 24.64 11.53 -5.43
C ALA A 357 25.08 11.34 -3.98
N ARG A 358 24.24 10.66 -3.19
CA ARG A 358 24.55 10.24 -1.83
C ARG A 358 24.27 8.75 -1.69
N ALA A 359 25.14 8.03 -0.99
CA ALA A 359 24.95 6.63 -0.64
C ALA A 359 24.84 6.50 0.88
N TYR A 360 23.82 5.84 1.37
CA TYR A 360 23.56 5.60 2.80
C TYR A 360 23.67 4.10 3.07
N TYR A 361 24.50 3.73 4.05
CA TYR A 361 24.69 2.34 4.43
C TYR A 361 23.92 2.03 5.71
N THR A 362 22.94 1.13 5.60
CA THR A 362 21.91 0.88 6.60
C THR A 362 21.73 -0.63 6.73
N PRO A 363 22.26 -1.27 7.79
CA PRO A 363 22.03 -2.68 8.03
C PRO A 363 20.65 -2.94 8.64
N HIS A 364 20.08 -4.11 8.35
CA HIS A 364 18.77 -4.53 8.84
C HIS A 364 18.85 -5.83 9.61
N LEU A 365 18.13 -5.88 10.75
CA LEU A 365 17.90 -7.11 11.50
C LEU A 365 16.66 -7.82 10.93
N LEU A 366 16.85 -9.05 10.48
CA LEU A 366 15.80 -9.90 9.92
C LEU A 366 14.95 -10.53 11.03
N PRO A 367 13.71 -10.96 10.71
CA PRO A 367 12.84 -11.63 11.69
C PRO A 367 13.43 -12.90 12.33
N ASP A 368 14.33 -13.58 11.63
CA ASP A 368 15.02 -14.80 12.09
C ASP A 368 16.27 -14.50 12.95
N GLY A 369 16.57 -13.23 13.22
CA GLY A 369 17.71 -12.80 14.04
C GLY A 369 19.03 -12.60 13.27
N ARG A 370 19.07 -12.91 11.96
CA ARG A 370 20.22 -12.61 11.11
C ARG A 370 20.24 -11.15 10.68
N TRP A 371 21.38 -10.70 10.16
CA TRP A 371 21.60 -9.36 9.65
C TRP A 371 21.73 -9.35 8.13
N ARG A 372 21.38 -8.21 7.53
CA ARG A 372 21.51 -7.97 6.10
C ARG A 372 22.04 -6.56 5.83
N ASP A 373 23.05 -6.44 4.98
CA ASP A 373 23.53 -5.13 4.50
C ASP A 373 22.53 -4.50 3.54
N GLY A 374 22.33 -3.19 3.66
CA GLY A 374 21.57 -2.38 2.72
C GLY A 374 22.32 -1.09 2.38
N ILE A 375 22.37 -0.73 1.11
CA ILE A 375 22.83 0.60 0.66
C ILE A 375 21.73 1.25 -0.17
N ALA A 376 21.32 2.46 0.19
CA ALA A 376 20.48 3.32 -0.64
C ALA A 376 21.36 4.38 -1.34
N VAL A 377 21.35 4.39 -2.67
CA VAL A 377 22.00 5.43 -3.49
C VAL A 377 20.93 6.36 -4.05
N ILE A 378 21.06 7.65 -3.77
CA ILE A 378 20.13 8.70 -4.20
C ILE A 378 20.91 9.69 -5.06
N ALA A 379 20.60 9.73 -6.35
CA ALA A 379 21.09 10.74 -7.28
C ALA A 379 20.24 12.01 -7.17
N THR A 380 20.88 13.18 -7.28
CA THR A 380 20.15 14.45 -7.42
C THR A 380 19.33 14.46 -8.73
N PRO A 381 18.33 15.35 -8.88
CA PRO A 381 17.59 15.49 -10.13
C PRO A 381 18.52 15.69 -11.33
N THR A 382 18.12 15.24 -12.51
CA THR A 382 18.87 15.52 -13.75
C THR A 382 18.50 16.86 -14.37
N CYS A 383 17.42 17.48 -13.87
CA CYS A 383 16.96 18.81 -14.21
C CYS A 383 16.77 19.62 -12.92
N PRO A 384 17.64 20.60 -12.63
CA PRO A 384 17.50 21.43 -11.45
C PRO A 384 16.29 22.35 -11.55
N GLU A 385 15.65 22.67 -10.42
CA GLU A 385 14.54 23.62 -10.40
C GLU A 385 15.02 25.07 -10.53
N ARG A 386 16.24 25.36 -10.05
CA ARG A 386 16.84 26.70 -10.08
C ARG A 386 18.23 26.69 -10.70
N LEU A 387 18.56 27.80 -11.37
CA LEU A 387 19.89 28.01 -11.93
C LEU A 387 20.96 27.93 -10.84
N GLY A 388 21.99 27.14 -11.09
CA GLY A 388 23.13 26.95 -10.18
C GLY A 388 22.97 25.81 -9.16
N GLU A 389 21.80 25.17 -9.08
CA GLU A 389 21.65 23.95 -8.28
C GLU A 389 22.43 22.77 -8.88
N PRO A 390 22.99 21.89 -8.05
CA PRO A 390 23.64 20.69 -8.54
C PRO A 390 22.61 19.72 -9.13
N PHE A 391 22.98 19.09 -10.24
CA PHE A 391 22.16 18.08 -10.90
C PHE A 391 23.02 16.90 -11.33
N ALA A 392 22.43 15.70 -11.30
CA ALA A 392 23.09 14.48 -11.71
C ALA A 392 23.21 14.46 -13.24
N PRO A 393 24.38 14.12 -13.83
CA PRO A 393 24.47 13.98 -15.28
C PRO A 393 23.53 12.85 -15.76
N PRO A 394 22.58 13.15 -16.68
CA PRO A 394 21.71 12.11 -17.22
C PRO A 394 22.51 11.11 -18.04
N GLY A 395 21.96 9.90 -18.20
CA GLY A 395 22.59 8.81 -18.93
C GLY A 395 22.81 7.57 -18.10
N GLU A 396 23.70 6.70 -18.58
CA GLU A 396 23.94 5.39 -17.99
C GLU A 396 25.08 5.43 -16.99
N TRP A 397 24.73 5.25 -15.72
CA TRP A 397 25.66 5.12 -14.60
C TRP A 397 25.93 3.63 -14.40
N ARG A 398 27.18 3.20 -14.39
CA ARG A 398 27.50 1.80 -14.09
C ARG A 398 27.55 1.60 -12.58
N VAL A 399 26.86 0.57 -12.11
CA VAL A 399 26.80 0.16 -10.70
C VAL A 399 27.54 -1.16 -10.55
N GLU A 400 28.50 -1.22 -9.63
CA GLU A 400 29.30 -2.40 -9.32
C GLU A 400 29.39 -2.64 -7.80
N ILE A 401 29.41 -3.91 -7.39
CA ILE A 401 29.72 -4.31 -6.01
C ILE A 401 31.25 -4.46 -5.86
N ALA A 402 31.88 -3.50 -5.17
CA ALA A 402 33.33 -3.44 -5.03
C ALA A 402 33.86 -4.15 -3.77
N GLY A 403 33.12 -4.06 -2.67
CA GLY A 403 33.40 -4.70 -1.38
C GLY A 403 32.20 -5.54 -0.95
N SER A 404 32.44 -6.75 -0.42
CA SER A 404 31.40 -7.71 -0.05
C SER A 404 31.83 -8.71 1.02
N HIS A 405 30.83 -9.36 1.64
CA HIS A 405 30.99 -10.60 2.39
C HIS A 405 31.10 -11.79 1.42
N GLY A 406 32.19 -11.89 0.66
CA GLY A 406 32.44 -13.01 -0.25
C GLY A 406 31.74 -12.93 -1.61
N ASP A 407 31.72 -14.05 -2.33
CA ASP A 407 30.98 -14.19 -3.60
C ASP A 407 29.53 -14.59 -3.30
N ALA A 408 28.62 -13.64 -3.48
CA ALA A 408 27.21 -13.77 -3.18
C ALA A 408 26.37 -12.97 -4.16
N ILE A 409 25.06 -13.23 -4.15
CA ILE A 409 24.10 -12.49 -4.95
C ILE A 409 23.64 -11.26 -4.15
N TYR A 410 23.71 -10.11 -4.80
CA TYR A 410 23.24 -8.81 -4.34
C TYR A 410 21.99 -8.44 -5.14
N ASP A 411 20.93 -8.11 -4.44
CA ASP A 411 19.71 -7.61 -5.08
C ASP A 411 19.83 -6.10 -5.28
N VAL A 412 19.57 -5.62 -6.49
CA VAL A 412 19.59 -4.19 -6.83
C VAL A 412 18.22 -3.78 -7.33
N THR A 413 17.63 -2.76 -6.71
CA THR A 413 16.25 -2.33 -6.99
C THR A 413 16.17 -0.84 -7.18
N ALA A 414 15.50 -0.39 -8.24
CA ALA A 414 15.22 1.03 -8.48
C ALA A 414 13.87 1.40 -7.86
N GLN A 415 13.84 2.52 -7.15
CA GLN A 415 12.60 3.09 -6.63
C GLN A 415 11.74 3.66 -7.75
N ARG A 416 10.44 3.75 -7.48
CA ARG A 416 9.44 4.20 -8.44
C ARG A 416 9.46 5.71 -8.54
N ASP A 417 9.57 6.21 -9.77
CA ASP A 417 9.49 7.63 -10.07
C ASP A 417 8.51 7.88 -11.21
N GLU A 418 7.34 8.40 -10.87
CA GLU A 418 6.24 8.46 -11.82
C GLU A 418 5.34 9.66 -11.53
N VAL A 419 4.64 10.12 -12.57
CA VAL A 419 3.61 11.14 -12.45
C VAL A 419 2.30 10.47 -12.02
N ILE A 420 1.92 10.69 -10.76
CA ILE A 420 0.64 10.22 -10.25
C ILE A 420 -0.46 11.21 -10.65
N ARG A 421 -1.61 10.68 -11.10
CA ARG A 421 -2.73 11.50 -11.58
C ARG A 421 -3.11 12.56 -10.54
N GLY A 422 -3.19 13.81 -10.98
CA GLY A 422 -3.46 14.95 -10.11
C GLY A 422 -2.21 15.70 -9.65
N PHE A 423 -1.05 15.04 -9.58
CA PHE A 423 0.18 15.66 -9.13
C PHE A 423 1.07 15.99 -10.34
N ARG A 424 1.20 17.28 -10.67
CA ARG A 424 2.08 17.74 -11.74
C ARG A 424 3.54 17.70 -11.26
N ARG A 425 4.17 16.52 -11.30
CA ARG A 425 5.64 16.38 -11.20
C ARG A 425 6.22 16.06 -12.57
N GLY A 426 7.44 16.54 -12.83
CA GLY A 426 8.21 16.20 -14.03
C GLY A 426 8.90 14.84 -13.94
N ALA A 427 8.39 13.94 -13.09
CA ALA A 427 8.99 12.67 -12.73
C ALA A 427 9.18 11.75 -13.93
N ARG A 428 10.37 11.18 -14.05
CA ARG A 428 10.70 10.21 -15.11
C ARG A 428 11.40 9.00 -14.50
N GLN A 429 10.77 7.84 -14.63
CA GLN A 429 11.32 6.57 -14.13
C GLN A 429 12.72 6.28 -14.67
N SER A 430 13.72 6.16 -13.79
CA SER A 430 15.00 5.50 -14.11
C SER A 430 14.86 3.98 -14.14
N TRP A 431 15.75 3.29 -14.86
CA TRP A 431 15.68 1.83 -15.00
C TRP A 431 17.06 1.19 -15.16
N PHE A 432 17.13 -0.11 -14.95
CA PHE A 432 18.34 -0.87 -15.23
C PHE A 432 18.45 -1.25 -16.70
N ARG A 433 19.63 -1.02 -17.26
CA ARG A 433 20.03 -1.48 -18.59
C ARG A 433 21.00 -2.65 -18.44
N ASP A 434 20.61 -3.74 -19.05
CA ASP A 434 21.42 -4.93 -19.23
C ASP A 434 21.33 -5.34 -20.71
N PRO A 435 22.46 -5.41 -21.45
CA PRO A 435 22.48 -5.86 -22.84
C PRO A 435 21.91 -7.27 -23.07
N ALA A 436 21.93 -8.14 -22.07
CA ALA A 436 21.35 -9.49 -22.16
C ALA A 436 19.83 -9.51 -21.92
N TYR A 437 19.24 -8.43 -21.40
CA TYR A 437 17.80 -8.35 -21.17
C TYR A 437 17.04 -8.12 -22.48
N ARG A 438 16.11 -9.03 -22.78
CA ARG A 438 15.24 -8.98 -23.96
C ARG A 438 13.81 -8.68 -23.54
N SER A 439 13.23 -7.58 -24.01
CA SER A 439 11.81 -7.27 -23.75
C SER A 439 10.85 -8.08 -24.61
N HIS A 440 11.26 -8.47 -25.82
CA HIS A 440 10.40 -9.13 -26.79
C HIS A 440 11.13 -10.31 -27.44
N THR A 441 10.33 -11.28 -27.86
CA THR A 441 10.77 -12.38 -28.75
C THR A 441 11.05 -11.84 -30.16
N GLU A 442 11.65 -12.65 -31.03
CA GLU A 442 11.87 -12.29 -32.44
C GLU A 442 10.57 -12.00 -33.19
N ALA A 443 9.47 -12.65 -32.78
CA ALA A 443 8.13 -12.42 -33.31
C ALA A 443 7.42 -11.18 -32.71
N GLY A 444 8.09 -10.42 -31.84
CA GLY A 444 7.55 -9.19 -31.24
C GLY A 444 6.66 -9.40 -30.01
N PHE A 445 6.42 -10.63 -29.57
CA PHE A 445 5.66 -10.90 -28.34
C PHE A 445 6.47 -10.53 -27.09
N PRO A 446 5.83 -9.99 -26.03
CA PRO A 446 6.51 -9.66 -24.79
C PRO A 446 7.08 -10.91 -24.11
N ILE A 447 8.30 -10.80 -23.58
CA ILE A 447 8.92 -11.83 -22.73
C ILE A 447 8.46 -11.57 -21.30
N LEU A 448 7.77 -12.55 -20.70
CA LEU A 448 7.07 -12.39 -19.42
C LEU A 448 7.82 -12.99 -18.23
N THR A 449 8.79 -13.86 -18.48
CA THR A 449 9.57 -14.56 -17.45
C THR A 449 11.06 -14.53 -17.76
N ASP A 450 11.89 -14.69 -16.73
CA ASP A 450 13.34 -14.76 -16.88
C ASP A 450 13.77 -16.00 -17.70
N ALA A 451 13.04 -17.11 -17.57
CA ALA A 451 13.28 -18.31 -18.36
C ALA A 451 13.08 -18.09 -19.87
N GLN A 452 12.06 -17.29 -20.25
CA GLN A 452 11.80 -16.95 -21.65
C GLN A 452 12.85 -15.99 -22.25
N ASN A 453 13.60 -15.26 -21.42
CA ASN A 453 14.65 -14.35 -21.90
C ASN A 453 15.73 -15.12 -22.66
N GLY A 454 16.11 -16.30 -22.13
CA GLY A 454 17.32 -17.01 -22.50
C GLY A 454 18.58 -16.27 -22.00
N GLY A 455 19.71 -16.99 -21.95
CA GLY A 455 20.95 -16.45 -21.38
C GLY A 455 20.88 -16.23 -19.86
N ASP A 456 21.76 -15.38 -19.34
CA ASP A 456 21.85 -15.04 -17.91
C ASP A 456 21.80 -13.50 -17.73
N PRO A 457 20.62 -12.87 -17.93
CA PRO A 457 20.48 -11.43 -17.73
C PRO A 457 20.61 -11.09 -16.24
N LEU A 458 21.28 -9.98 -15.96
CA LEU A 458 21.37 -9.38 -14.64
C LEU A 458 20.04 -8.74 -14.23
N VAL A 459 19.33 -8.13 -15.20
CA VAL A 459 17.99 -7.56 -14.97
C VAL A 459 16.97 -8.68 -15.02
N ILE A 460 16.12 -8.76 -14.00
CA ILE A 460 15.20 -9.88 -13.80
C ILE A 460 13.75 -9.41 -13.60
N ARG A 461 12.81 -10.33 -13.84
CA ARG A 461 11.36 -10.15 -13.70
C ARG A 461 10.82 -10.81 -12.43
N LYS A 462 11.51 -11.81 -11.90
CA LYS A 462 11.22 -12.41 -10.59
C LYS A 462 11.59 -11.47 -9.44
N GLY A 463 10.94 -11.64 -8.30
CA GLY A 463 11.19 -10.84 -7.09
C GLY A 463 10.80 -9.37 -7.25
N THR A 464 9.92 -9.04 -8.18
CA THR A 464 9.42 -7.68 -8.42
C THR A 464 8.23 -7.31 -7.52
N VAL A 465 7.81 -8.23 -6.65
CA VAL A 465 6.73 -8.05 -5.68
C VAL A 465 6.88 -6.76 -4.85
N ASN A 466 5.74 -6.15 -4.55
CA ASN A 466 5.56 -5.06 -3.60
C ASN A 466 6.36 -5.32 -2.31
N SER A 467 7.24 -4.39 -1.93
CA SER A 467 8.13 -4.58 -0.80
C SER A 467 7.43 -4.57 0.57
N TYR A 468 6.20 -4.06 0.66
CA TYR A 468 5.38 -4.21 1.87
C TYR A 468 4.72 -5.59 2.00
N ALA A 469 4.71 -6.38 0.93
CA ALA A 469 3.90 -7.60 0.86
C ALA A 469 4.69 -8.88 1.16
N THR A 470 5.96 -8.78 1.57
CA THR A 470 6.87 -9.92 1.76
C THR A 470 6.96 -10.46 3.19
N GLY A 471 6.15 -9.95 4.11
CA GLY A 471 5.92 -10.56 5.43
C GLY A 471 5.50 -12.03 5.35
N SER A 472 5.48 -12.71 6.48
CA SER A 472 5.14 -14.13 6.58
C SER A 472 3.63 -14.40 6.55
N ARG A 473 2.80 -13.43 6.97
CA ARG A 473 1.35 -13.62 7.15
C ARG A 473 0.47 -12.87 6.16
N THR A 474 0.95 -11.77 5.60
CA THR A 474 0.19 -10.93 4.66
C THR A 474 -0.28 -11.71 3.43
N LEU A 475 -1.44 -11.41 2.85
CA LEU A 475 -1.90 -12.05 1.63
C LEU A 475 -1.54 -11.21 0.41
N ARG A 476 -1.14 -11.86 -0.67
CA ARG A 476 -0.70 -11.20 -1.91
C ARG A 476 -1.62 -11.54 -3.06
N ALA A 477 -2.25 -10.53 -3.65
CA ALA A 477 -3.17 -10.71 -4.76
C ALA A 477 -2.53 -10.31 -6.11
N GLY A 478 -2.54 -11.25 -7.06
CA GLY A 478 -2.12 -11.03 -8.44
C GLY A 478 -3.29 -10.72 -9.38
N ALA A 479 -2.99 -10.08 -10.51
CA ALA A 479 -3.97 -9.75 -11.53
C ALA A 479 -3.85 -10.73 -12.71
N ILE A 480 -4.99 -11.09 -13.30
CA ILE A 480 -5.05 -11.90 -14.53
C ILE A 480 -5.91 -11.22 -15.59
N TYR A 481 -5.72 -11.67 -16.83
CA TYR A 481 -6.65 -11.45 -17.92
C TYR A 481 -7.87 -12.36 -17.79
N ARG A 482 -9.07 -11.79 -17.74
CA ARG A 482 -10.33 -12.52 -17.58
C ARG A 482 -10.58 -13.56 -18.68
N HIS A 483 -10.20 -13.28 -19.92
CA HIS A 483 -10.48 -14.18 -21.04
C HIS A 483 -9.53 -15.38 -21.13
N THR A 484 -8.27 -15.23 -20.70
CA THR A 484 -7.25 -16.28 -20.86
C THR A 484 -6.82 -16.89 -19.52
N GLU A 485 -7.22 -16.29 -18.41
CA GLU A 485 -6.82 -16.66 -17.05
C GLU A 485 -5.30 -16.64 -16.79
N GLN A 486 -4.56 -15.97 -17.68
CA GLN A 486 -3.11 -15.77 -17.54
C GLN A 486 -2.81 -14.51 -16.73
N ASP A 487 -1.70 -14.51 -15.99
CA ASP A 487 -1.22 -13.34 -15.26
C ASP A 487 -0.96 -12.15 -16.20
N THR A 488 -1.28 -10.95 -15.73
CA THR A 488 -1.13 -9.73 -16.55
C THR A 488 0.33 -9.41 -16.82
N ALA A 489 0.66 -8.89 -18.01
CA ALA A 489 2.03 -8.58 -18.41
C ALA A 489 2.79 -7.69 -17.40
N TYR A 490 2.09 -6.76 -16.76
CA TYR A 490 2.64 -5.84 -15.76
C TYR A 490 2.76 -6.45 -14.35
N GLY A 491 1.94 -7.46 -14.02
CA GLY A 491 1.83 -8.04 -12.69
C GLY A 491 3.15 -8.56 -12.17
N ALA A 492 3.58 -8.08 -11.01
CA ALA A 492 4.83 -8.47 -10.38
C ALA A 492 4.85 -9.95 -9.99
N LEU A 493 6.07 -10.50 -9.85
CA LEU A 493 6.29 -11.90 -9.49
C LEU A 493 7.02 -12.03 -8.15
N LEU A 494 6.70 -13.10 -7.43
CA LEU A 494 7.47 -13.58 -6.29
C LEU A 494 8.86 -14.09 -6.72
N ASN A 495 9.71 -14.38 -5.74
CA ASN A 495 11.05 -14.92 -5.99
C ASN A 495 11.03 -16.30 -6.67
N ASP A 496 10.01 -17.12 -6.41
CA ASP A 496 9.78 -18.40 -7.07
C ASP A 496 9.21 -18.23 -8.50
N GLY A 497 8.67 -17.05 -8.82
CA GLY A 497 8.05 -16.73 -10.09
C GLY A 497 6.52 -16.81 -10.07
N GLN A 498 5.90 -17.07 -8.92
CA GLN A 498 4.45 -17.10 -8.80
C GLN A 498 3.86 -15.67 -8.84
N PRO A 499 2.69 -15.47 -9.48
CA PRO A 499 2.04 -14.17 -9.62
C PRO A 499 1.22 -13.74 -8.39
N GLY A 500 1.24 -14.49 -7.28
CA GLY A 500 0.52 -14.16 -6.05
C GLY A 500 0.11 -15.40 -5.24
N ASP A 501 -0.47 -15.18 -4.06
CA ASP A 501 -1.08 -16.25 -3.27
C ASP A 501 -2.44 -16.67 -3.84
N CYS A 502 -3.22 -15.68 -4.29
CA CYS A 502 -4.46 -15.81 -5.04
C CYS A 502 -4.47 -14.80 -6.19
N LEU A 503 -5.24 -15.09 -7.23
CA LEU A 503 -5.36 -14.24 -8.41
C LEU A 503 -6.79 -13.73 -8.56
N ALA A 504 -6.96 -12.55 -9.14
CA ALA A 504 -8.27 -12.02 -9.46
C ALA A 504 -8.30 -11.43 -10.88
N PRO A 505 -9.41 -11.60 -11.62
CA PRO A 505 -9.58 -10.98 -12.93
C PRO A 505 -9.62 -9.46 -12.78
N VAL A 506 -8.76 -8.80 -13.55
CA VAL A 506 -8.66 -7.33 -13.58
C VAL A 506 -8.74 -6.82 -15.00
N ASP A 507 -7.93 -7.34 -15.91
CA ASP A 507 -7.97 -6.93 -17.31
C ASP A 507 -8.85 -7.86 -18.13
N ARG A 508 -9.47 -7.39 -19.21
CA ARG A 508 -10.28 -8.27 -20.07
C ARG A 508 -9.38 -9.24 -20.85
N SER A 509 -8.38 -8.71 -21.56
CA SER A 509 -7.42 -9.50 -22.35
C SER A 509 -6.11 -8.74 -22.55
N VAL A 510 -5.11 -9.40 -23.13
CA VAL A 510 -3.81 -8.77 -23.49
C VAL A 510 -3.98 -7.52 -24.37
N ASN A 511 -5.00 -7.49 -25.24
CA ASN A 511 -5.25 -6.38 -26.19
C ASN A 511 -6.42 -5.48 -25.76
N SER A 512 -7.01 -5.74 -24.61
CA SER A 512 -8.08 -4.93 -24.01
C SER A 512 -7.84 -4.96 -22.52
N ASP A 513 -6.98 -4.06 -22.07
CA ASP A 513 -6.65 -3.86 -20.67
C ASP A 513 -7.86 -3.25 -19.92
N SER A 514 -7.75 -3.24 -18.59
CA SER A 514 -8.70 -2.64 -17.66
C SER A 514 -10.01 -3.39 -17.43
N MET A 515 -10.58 -3.16 -16.25
CA MET A 515 -11.97 -3.44 -15.89
C MET A 515 -12.74 -2.14 -15.64
N ILE A 516 -14.06 -2.24 -15.69
CA ILE A 516 -14.94 -1.18 -15.20
C ILE A 516 -14.87 -1.17 -13.67
N VAL A 517 -14.56 -0.02 -13.10
CA VAL A 517 -14.56 0.25 -11.67
C VAL A 517 -15.53 1.37 -11.35
N ARG A 518 -15.99 1.43 -10.10
CA ARG A 518 -16.82 2.54 -9.62
C ARG A 518 -15.97 3.79 -9.44
N GLY A 519 -16.60 4.95 -9.58
CA GLY A 519 -16.01 6.22 -9.21
C GLY A 519 -16.49 6.69 -7.84
N ARG A 520 -16.24 7.97 -7.54
CA ARG A 520 -16.57 8.56 -6.25
C ARG A 520 -18.07 8.72 -6.03
N GLY A 521 -18.81 9.09 -7.06
CA GLY A 521 -20.26 9.23 -7.01
C GLY A 521 -20.94 7.90 -7.31
N SER A 522 -22.09 7.64 -6.69
CA SER A 522 -22.83 6.38 -6.85
C SER A 522 -23.17 5.99 -8.30
N GLY A 523 -23.23 6.97 -9.21
CA GLY A 523 -23.46 6.77 -10.64
C GLY A 523 -22.22 6.86 -11.53
N SER A 524 -21.02 7.08 -10.99
CA SER A 524 -19.80 7.25 -11.79
C SER A 524 -19.00 5.94 -11.94
N PHE A 525 -18.27 5.85 -13.05
CA PHE A 525 -17.46 4.69 -13.40
C PHE A 525 -16.22 5.11 -14.17
N ALA A 526 -15.21 4.25 -14.14
CA ALA A 526 -13.95 4.42 -14.85
C ALA A 526 -13.46 3.09 -15.41
N LEU A 527 -12.51 3.15 -16.33
CA LEU A 527 -11.66 2.01 -16.65
C LEU A 527 -10.38 2.11 -15.83
N ALA A 528 -10.00 1.01 -15.18
CA ALA A 528 -8.76 0.93 -14.43
C ALA A 528 -8.13 -0.46 -14.55
N SER A 529 -6.82 -0.49 -14.45
CA SER A 529 -6.00 -1.70 -14.44
C SER A 529 -4.98 -1.63 -13.29
N GLY A 530 -4.48 -2.78 -12.85
CA GLY A 530 -3.49 -2.88 -11.78
C GLY A 530 -3.81 -3.94 -10.74
N THR A 531 -2.76 -4.48 -10.12
CA THR A 531 -2.90 -5.44 -9.00
C THR A 531 -3.59 -4.82 -7.77
N SER A 532 -3.64 -3.48 -7.67
CA SER A 532 -4.47 -2.75 -6.70
C SER A 532 -5.97 -3.01 -6.84
N LEU A 533 -6.43 -3.58 -7.97
CA LEU A 533 -7.81 -4.03 -8.15
C LEU A 533 -8.00 -5.53 -7.84
N ALA A 534 -6.92 -6.29 -7.70
CA ALA A 534 -6.97 -7.70 -7.32
C ALA A 534 -6.99 -7.89 -5.79
N ALA A 535 -6.17 -7.12 -5.07
CA ALA A 535 -6.14 -7.10 -3.60
C ALA A 535 -7.52 -6.88 -2.95
N PRO A 536 -8.32 -5.88 -3.36
CA PRO A 536 -9.63 -5.66 -2.77
C PRO A 536 -10.60 -6.83 -3.03
N GLN A 537 -10.52 -7.48 -4.20
CA GLN A 537 -11.34 -8.67 -4.47
C GLN A 537 -11.00 -9.83 -3.54
N LEU A 538 -9.71 -10.07 -3.27
CA LEU A 538 -9.28 -11.07 -2.29
C LEU A 538 -9.70 -10.69 -0.86
N ALA A 539 -9.60 -9.42 -0.49
CA ALA A 539 -10.06 -8.93 0.81
C ALA A 539 -11.56 -9.18 1.02
N ARG A 540 -12.37 -8.88 0.00
CA ARG A 540 -13.82 -9.13 0.02
C ARG A 540 -14.14 -10.60 0.16
N TRP A 541 -13.54 -11.45 -0.66
CA TRP A 541 -13.78 -12.89 -0.61
C TRP A 541 -13.42 -13.44 0.78
N LEU A 542 -12.27 -13.05 1.34
CA LEU A 542 -11.85 -13.49 2.66
C LEU A 542 -12.83 -13.03 3.75
N ALA A 543 -13.30 -11.80 3.69
CA ALA A 543 -14.27 -11.28 4.65
C ALA A 543 -15.58 -12.10 4.62
N VAL A 544 -16.05 -12.48 3.43
CA VAL A 544 -17.23 -13.36 3.27
C VAL A 544 -16.97 -14.76 3.85
N GLN A 545 -15.78 -15.34 3.64
CA GLN A 545 -15.43 -16.64 4.25
C GLN A 545 -15.44 -16.58 5.78
N LEU A 546 -14.82 -15.54 6.36
CA LEU A 546 -14.75 -15.35 7.80
C LEU A 546 -16.13 -15.05 8.41
N SER A 547 -16.94 -14.24 7.75
CA SER A 547 -18.36 -14.00 8.10
C SER A 547 -19.19 -15.29 8.07
N GLY A 548 -18.87 -16.22 7.17
CA GLY A 548 -19.46 -17.56 7.08
C GLY A 548 -18.97 -18.54 8.15
N GLY A 549 -18.08 -18.14 9.06
CA GLY A 549 -17.56 -18.97 10.14
C GLY A 549 -16.32 -19.80 9.79
N ALA A 550 -15.67 -19.54 8.65
CA ALA A 550 -14.43 -20.25 8.29
C ALA A 550 -13.29 -19.89 9.28
N ALA A 551 -12.66 -20.90 9.85
CA ALA A 551 -11.47 -20.73 10.69
C ALA A 551 -10.20 -20.81 9.82
N LEU A 552 -9.73 -19.65 9.35
CA LEU A 552 -8.59 -19.56 8.43
C LEU A 552 -7.38 -18.93 9.12
N GLU A 553 -6.43 -19.78 9.54
CA GLU A 553 -5.22 -19.33 10.23
C GLU A 553 -4.04 -19.20 9.26
N GLY A 554 -3.71 -17.95 8.93
CA GLY A 554 -2.52 -17.60 8.16
C GLY A 554 -2.63 -17.83 6.65
N ARG A 555 -1.59 -17.38 5.93
CA ARG A 555 -1.54 -17.33 4.46
C ARG A 555 -1.85 -18.68 3.80
N GLN A 556 -1.26 -19.77 4.29
CA GLN A 556 -1.41 -21.09 3.65
C GLN A 556 -2.83 -21.66 3.81
N ALA A 557 -3.47 -21.50 4.96
CA ALA A 557 -4.85 -21.97 5.17
C ALA A 557 -5.83 -21.23 4.25
N ILE A 558 -5.65 -19.91 4.11
CA ILE A 558 -6.45 -19.07 3.23
C ILE A 558 -6.26 -19.47 1.76
N ARG A 559 -5.01 -19.68 1.32
CA ARG A 559 -4.71 -20.18 -0.02
C ARG A 559 -5.30 -21.56 -0.27
N ASN A 560 -5.24 -22.47 0.70
CA ASN A 560 -5.84 -23.80 0.59
C ASN A 560 -7.37 -23.72 0.45
N GLN A 561 -8.03 -22.84 1.21
CA GLN A 561 -9.47 -22.60 1.07
C GLN A 561 -9.83 -22.10 -0.33
N ALA A 562 -9.10 -21.11 -0.85
CA ALA A 562 -9.30 -20.63 -2.22
C ALA A 562 -9.02 -21.74 -3.26
N GLN A 563 -7.98 -22.56 -3.04
CA GLN A 563 -7.65 -23.70 -3.89
C GLN A 563 -8.76 -24.75 -3.93
N GLN A 564 -9.39 -25.04 -2.79
CA GLN A 564 -10.50 -25.99 -2.72
C GLN A 564 -11.75 -25.47 -3.44
N GLN A 565 -11.99 -24.15 -3.42
CA GLN A 565 -13.17 -23.54 -4.05
C GLN A 565 -12.99 -23.30 -5.55
N PHE A 566 -11.80 -22.87 -5.98
CA PHE A 566 -11.60 -22.34 -7.33
C PHE A 566 -10.32 -22.81 -8.01
N GLY A 567 -9.53 -23.65 -7.35
CA GLY A 567 -8.18 -23.93 -7.79
C GLY A 567 -8.07 -25.09 -8.79
N THR A 568 -7.14 -24.95 -9.72
CA THR A 568 -6.59 -26.05 -10.54
C THR A 568 -5.24 -26.48 -9.96
N GLN A 569 -4.91 -27.78 -9.95
CA GLN A 569 -3.65 -28.27 -9.40
C GLN A 569 -2.43 -27.55 -9.99
N GLY A 570 -1.50 -27.12 -9.12
CA GLY A 570 -0.22 -26.54 -9.53
C GLY A 570 -0.24 -25.05 -9.89
N GLN A 571 -1.40 -24.38 -9.84
CA GLN A 571 -1.54 -22.94 -10.08
C GLN A 571 -2.13 -22.22 -8.86
N PRO A 572 -1.81 -20.94 -8.63
CA PRO A 572 -2.54 -20.14 -7.65
C PRO A 572 -4.04 -20.10 -7.99
N PRO A 573 -4.93 -20.17 -6.99
CA PRO A 573 -6.37 -20.14 -7.24
C PRO A 573 -6.82 -18.80 -7.78
N ILE A 574 -7.77 -18.84 -8.71
CA ILE A 574 -8.37 -17.67 -9.34
C ILE A 574 -9.71 -17.39 -8.68
N LEU A 575 -9.82 -16.23 -8.02
CA LEU A 575 -11.05 -15.80 -7.40
C LEU A 575 -12.09 -15.42 -8.47
N PRO A 576 -13.38 -15.72 -8.23
CA PRO A 576 -14.42 -15.29 -9.13
C PRO A 576 -14.56 -13.76 -9.09
N LEU A 577 -14.76 -13.15 -10.27
CA LEU A 577 -15.21 -11.75 -10.34
C LEU A 577 -16.58 -11.66 -9.64
N ALA A 578 -16.71 -10.80 -8.64
CA ALA A 578 -17.95 -10.64 -7.89
C ALA A 578 -19.13 -10.36 -8.85
N ALA A 579 -20.24 -11.12 -8.67
CA ALA A 579 -21.36 -11.13 -9.60
C ALA A 579 -21.99 -9.74 -9.84
N HIS A 580 -21.92 -8.83 -8.87
CA HIS A 580 -22.46 -7.47 -8.96
C HIS A 580 -21.63 -6.50 -9.82
N PHE A 581 -20.50 -6.94 -10.36
CA PHE A 581 -19.76 -6.25 -11.41
C PHE A 581 -20.03 -6.84 -12.81
N ARG A 582 -20.91 -7.85 -12.93
CA ARG A 582 -21.26 -8.46 -14.23
C ARG A 582 -22.20 -7.62 -15.06
N ASP A 583 -23.01 -6.76 -14.44
CA ASP A 583 -24.12 -6.04 -15.11
C ASP A 583 -23.68 -4.71 -15.77
N PHE A 584 -22.46 -4.65 -16.31
CA PHE A 584 -22.00 -3.56 -17.18
C PHE A 584 -21.15 -4.08 -18.35
#